data_AF-A0A7C9M553-F1
#
_entry.id   AF-A0A7C9M553-F1
#
_cell.length_a   1.000
_cell.length_b   1.000
_cell.length_c   1.000
_cell.angle_alpha   90.00
_cell.angle_beta   90.00
_cell.angle_gamma   90.00
#
_symmetry.space_group_name_H-M   'P 1'
#
loop_
_entity.id
_entity.type
_entity.pdbx_description
1 polymer ?
#
loop_
_entity_poly.entity_id
_entity_poly.type
_entity_poly.pdbx_seq_one_letter_code
_entity_poly.pdbx_strand_id
1 'polypeptide(L)'
;MRYAPLVALSVVLFASGSALAQEALGAIEVKAEDSDRTITIACSDPAEPSLKEVDEVLKINDPTQSKGLRDKLMAAAAEACAQKVPKILVTRSATGSLTWKAM
;
A
#
# COMPACT_ATOMS: atom_id res chain seq x y z
N MET A 1 52.25 11.87 41.83
CA MET A 1 50.92 11.60 41.24
C MET A 1 50.71 12.63 40.13
N ARG A 2 50.32 12.36 38.87
CA ARG A 2 49.80 11.19 38.15
C ARG A 2 50.00 11.49 36.63
N TYR A 3 50.52 10.49 35.91
CA TYR A 3 50.29 10.08 34.51
C TYR A 3 50.14 11.11 33.35
N ALA A 4 51.20 11.17 32.53
CA ALA A 4 51.34 10.75 31.11
C ALA A 4 50.23 11.01 30.04
N PRO A 5 50.63 11.22 28.76
CA PRO A 5 49.79 11.69 27.64
C PRO A 5 49.08 10.55 26.87
N LEU A 6 47.98 10.88 26.18
CA LEU A 6 47.30 10.04 25.18
C LEU A 6 47.00 10.96 23.98
N VAL A 7 47.74 10.93 22.86
CA VAL A 7 47.74 9.96 21.75
C VAL A 7 46.33 9.68 21.21
N ALA A 8 46.07 10.31 20.05
CA ALA A 8 45.34 9.86 18.87
C ALA A 8 44.05 9.02 19.05
N LEU A 9 42.99 9.41 18.34
CA LEU A 9 42.42 8.52 17.32
C LEU A 9 41.48 9.32 16.40
N SER A 10 41.94 9.45 15.16
CA SER A 10 41.16 9.84 13.99
C SER A 10 39.99 8.86 13.85
N VAL A 11 38.77 9.33 14.06
CA VAL A 11 37.57 8.59 13.66
C VAL A 11 36.92 9.39 12.56
N VAL A 12 37.41 9.17 11.34
CA VAL A 12 36.67 9.48 10.12
C VAL A 12 35.57 8.43 10.03
N LEU A 13 34.40 8.74 10.58
CA LEU A 13 33.20 7.94 10.38
C LEU A 13 32.69 8.21 8.96
N PHE A 14 33.25 7.46 8.02
CA PHE A 14 32.52 7.01 6.85
C PHE A 14 31.35 6.14 7.33
N ALA A 15 30.21 6.76 7.62
CA ALA A 15 28.93 6.06 7.61
C ALA A 15 28.26 6.34 6.28
N SER A 16 28.78 5.72 5.23
CA SER A 16 27.99 5.36 4.07
C SER A 16 26.82 4.49 4.53
N GLY A 17 25.62 4.76 4.04
CA GLY A 17 24.57 3.76 4.02
C GLY A 17 23.51 3.89 5.12
N SER A 18 22.62 4.85 4.92
CA SER A 18 21.24 4.42 4.74
C SER A 18 20.79 5.07 3.45
N ALA A 19 21.10 4.43 2.32
CA ALA A 19 20.12 4.43 1.26
C ALA A 19 18.86 3.97 1.97
N LEU A 20 17.94 4.90 2.23
CA LEU A 20 16.57 4.54 2.51
C LEU A 20 16.20 3.74 1.28
N ALA A 21 16.35 2.42 1.35
CA ALA A 21 15.46 1.53 0.67
C ALA A 21 14.09 1.96 1.20
N GLN A 22 13.53 2.99 0.56
CA GLN A 22 12.11 3.14 0.47
C GLN A 22 11.75 1.83 -0.21
N GLU A 23 11.47 0.81 0.58
CA GLU A 23 10.86 -0.42 0.12
C GLU A 23 9.61 0.09 -0.57
N ALA A 24 9.69 0.28 -1.89
CA ALA A 24 8.54 0.53 -2.71
C ALA A 24 7.64 -0.64 -2.36
N LEU A 25 6.51 -0.36 -1.71
CA LEU A 25 5.60 -1.40 -1.27
C LEU A 25 5.37 -2.32 -2.45
N GLY A 26 5.90 -3.54 -2.38
CA GLY A 26 5.87 -4.45 -3.52
C GLY A 26 4.43 -4.67 -3.96
N ALA A 27 3.53 -4.78 -2.98
CA ALA A 27 2.10 -4.77 -3.14
C ALA A 27 1.39 -4.25 -1.89
N ILE A 28 0.12 -3.90 -2.07
CA ILE A 28 -0.81 -3.57 -0.99
C ILE A 28 -1.93 -4.62 -0.91
N GLU A 29 -2.42 -4.87 0.28
CA GLU A 29 -3.66 -5.62 0.52
C GLU A 29 -4.86 -4.67 0.49
N VAL A 30 -5.84 -5.02 -0.33
CA VAL A 30 -7.13 -4.33 -0.45
C VAL A 30 -8.21 -5.29 0.05
N LYS A 31 -8.78 -5.00 1.21
CA LYS A 31 -9.90 -5.76 1.78
C LYS A 31 -11.19 -4.95 1.66
N ALA A 32 -12.27 -5.58 1.24
CA ALA A 32 -13.58 -4.92 1.28
C ALA A 32 -14.24 -5.04 2.65
N GLU A 33 -14.94 -3.99 3.10
CA GLU A 33 -15.63 -4.00 4.39
C GLU A 33 -16.69 -5.12 4.48
N ASP A 34 -17.44 -5.34 3.40
CA ASP A 34 -18.50 -6.34 3.37
C ASP A 34 -18.02 -7.75 2.98
N SER A 35 -16.73 -7.94 2.70
CA SER A 35 -16.22 -9.23 2.22
C SER A 35 -14.97 -9.68 2.98
N ASP A 36 -14.90 -10.97 3.28
CA ASP A 36 -13.68 -11.59 3.82
C ASP A 36 -12.60 -11.79 2.75
N ARG A 37 -12.90 -11.45 1.49
CA ARG A 37 -11.94 -11.51 0.40
C ARG A 37 -11.02 -10.30 0.41
N THR A 38 -9.75 -10.57 0.15
CA THR A 38 -8.70 -9.58 0.03
C THR A 38 -8.05 -9.73 -1.34
N ILE A 39 -7.78 -8.61 -2.02
CA ILE A 39 -7.04 -8.55 -3.27
C ILE A 39 -5.67 -7.96 -2.97
N THR A 40 -4.62 -8.56 -3.51
CA THR A 40 -3.27 -7.99 -3.44
C THR A 40 -2.98 -7.27 -4.75
N ILE A 41 -2.67 -5.97 -4.68
CA ILE A 41 -2.36 -5.14 -5.86
C ILE A 41 -0.91 -4.68 -5.75
N ALA A 42 -0.09 -5.05 -6.73
CA ALA A 42 1.30 -4.62 -6.78
C ALA A 42 1.40 -3.11 -7.09
N CYS A 43 2.24 -2.37 -6.36
CA CYS A 43 2.35 -0.92 -6.60
C CYS A 43 3.20 -0.58 -7.83
N SER A 44 4.16 -1.46 -8.17
CA SER A 44 5.07 -1.25 -9.31
C SER A 44 4.47 -1.66 -10.65
N ASP A 45 3.59 -2.67 -10.65
CA ASP A 45 2.87 -3.16 -11.83
C ASP A 45 1.49 -3.67 -11.38
N PRO A 46 0.51 -2.76 -11.16
CA PRO A 46 -0.79 -3.15 -10.64
C PRO A 46 -1.56 -3.95 -11.68
N ALA A 47 -1.57 -5.27 -11.52
CA ALA A 47 -2.43 -6.15 -12.30
C ALA A 47 -3.89 -5.74 -12.09
N GLU A 48 -4.57 -5.38 -13.19
CA GLU A 48 -5.97 -4.97 -13.15
C GLU A 48 -6.84 -6.20 -12.80
N PRO A 49 -7.53 -6.22 -11.65
CA PRO A 49 -8.34 -7.37 -11.27
C PRO A 49 -9.51 -7.55 -12.25
N SER A 50 -9.87 -8.81 -12.50
CA SER A 50 -11.00 -9.12 -13.38
C SER A 50 -12.29 -8.53 -12.84
N LEU A 51 -13.24 -8.15 -13.71
CA LEU A 51 -14.54 -7.64 -13.27
C LEU A 51 -15.23 -8.61 -12.29
N LYS A 52 -15.13 -9.92 -12.56
CA LYS A 52 -15.63 -10.98 -11.67
C LYS A 52 -14.99 -10.97 -10.29
N GLU A 53 -13.68 -10.75 -10.20
CA GLU A 53 -12.97 -10.69 -8.91
C GLU A 53 -13.39 -9.45 -8.11
N VAL A 54 -13.59 -8.33 -8.81
CA VAL A 54 -14.12 -7.10 -8.21
C VAL A 54 -15.57 -7.28 -7.75
N ASP A 55 -16.41 -7.96 -8.53
CA ASP A 55 -17.79 -8.29 -8.16
C ASP A 55 -17.82 -9.16 -6.89
N GLU A 56 -16.96 -10.18 -6.80
CA GLU A 56 -16.90 -11.07 -5.64
C GLU A 56 -16.32 -10.39 -4.39
N VAL A 57 -15.34 -9.50 -4.56
CA VAL A 57 -14.70 -8.78 -3.44
C VAL A 57 -15.57 -7.64 -2.95
N LEU A 58 -16.18 -6.86 -3.84
CA LEU A 58 -17.03 -5.73 -3.48
C LEU A 58 -18.52 -6.11 -3.34
N LYS A 59 -18.85 -7.41 -3.46
CA LYS A 59 -20.23 -7.94 -3.45
C LYS A 59 -21.18 -7.09 -4.28
N ILE A 60 -20.80 -6.88 -5.53
CA ILE A 60 -21.52 -6.00 -6.43
C ILE A 60 -22.79 -6.72 -6.87
N ASN A 61 -23.95 -6.17 -6.50
CA ASN A 61 -25.25 -6.68 -6.94
C ASN A 61 -25.67 -6.14 -8.31
N ASP A 62 -25.01 -5.07 -8.78
CA ASP A 62 -25.32 -4.41 -10.04
C ASP A 62 -24.13 -4.49 -11.02
N PRO A 63 -24.19 -5.33 -12.06
CA PRO A 63 -23.07 -5.57 -12.97
C PRO A 63 -22.73 -4.36 -13.86
N THR A 64 -23.58 -3.34 -13.92
CA THR A 64 -23.28 -2.10 -14.65
C THR A 64 -22.31 -1.22 -13.88
N GLN A 65 -22.20 -1.41 -12.55
CA GLN A 65 -21.29 -0.66 -11.69
C GLN A 65 -19.89 -1.30 -11.60
N SER A 66 -19.72 -2.57 -11.98
CA SER A 66 -18.48 -3.33 -11.80
C SER A 66 -17.27 -2.66 -12.44
N LYS A 67 -17.42 -2.13 -13.65
CA LYS A 67 -16.33 -1.42 -14.33
C LYS A 67 -15.92 -0.15 -13.58
N GLY A 68 -16.88 0.72 -13.24
CA GLY A 68 -16.59 1.96 -12.54
C GLY A 68 -16.06 1.75 -11.12
N LEU A 69 -16.50 0.68 -10.44
CA LEU A 69 -16.01 0.31 -9.12
C LEU A 69 -14.59 -0.24 -9.18
N ARG A 70 -14.25 -1.01 -10.21
CA ARG A 70 -12.88 -1.44 -10.47
C ARG A 70 -11.95 -0.24 -10.69
N ASP A 71 -12.35 0.71 -11.53
CA ASP A 71 -11.53 1.92 -11.78
C ASP A 71 -11.28 2.70 -10.47
N LYS A 72 -12.30 2.83 -9.61
CA LYS A 72 -12.16 3.45 -8.28
C LYS A 72 -11.30 2.64 -7.31
N LEU A 73 -11.38 1.31 -7.36
CA LEU A 73 -10.55 0.42 -6.53
C LEU A 73 -9.07 0.52 -6.93
N MET A 74 -8.79 0.57 -8.24
CA MET A 74 -7.45 0.80 -8.76
C MET A 74 -6.92 2.19 -8.38
N ALA A 75 -7.77 3.23 -8.44
CA ALA A 75 -7.40 4.57 -7.98
C ALA A 75 -7.07 4.58 -6.47
N ALA A 76 -7.91 3.97 -5.64
CA ALA A 76 -7.66 3.82 -4.20
C ALA A 76 -6.36 3.07 -3.92
N ALA A 77 -6.08 2.02 -4.69
CA ALA A 77 -4.85 1.26 -4.58
C ALA A 77 -3.62 2.09 -4.98
N ALA A 78 -3.70 2.84 -6.07
CA ALA A 78 -2.64 3.74 -6.50
C ALA A 78 -2.37 4.85 -5.45
N GLU A 79 -3.42 5.41 -4.86
CA GLU A 79 -3.30 6.38 -3.77
C GLU A 79 -2.65 5.77 -2.52
N ALA A 80 -3.05 4.55 -2.13
CA ALA A 80 -2.46 3.84 -1.01
C ALA A 80 -0.98 3.49 -1.25
N CYS A 81 -0.63 3.08 -2.47
CA CYS A 81 0.74 2.87 -2.91
C CYS A 81 1.57 4.17 -2.81
N ALA A 82 1.02 5.30 -3.26
CA ALA A 82 1.67 6.60 -3.16
C ALA A 82 1.85 7.06 -1.70
N GLN A 83 0.86 6.77 -0.84
CA GLN A 83 0.88 7.08 0.60
C GLN A 83 1.67 6.05 1.43
N LYS A 84 2.21 5.02 0.79
CA LYS A 84 2.92 3.92 1.42
C LYS A 84 2.11 3.17 2.48
N VAL A 85 0.84 2.91 2.20
CA VAL A 85 -0.07 2.17 3.06
C VAL A 85 -0.14 0.70 2.60
N PRO A 86 0.42 -0.27 3.35
CA PRO A 86 0.46 -1.68 2.94
C PRO A 86 -0.90 -2.36 2.91
N LYS A 87 -1.88 -1.83 3.66
CA LYS A 87 -3.19 -2.47 3.83
C LYS A 87 -4.29 -1.43 3.94
N ILE A 88 -5.28 -1.55 3.05
CA ILE A 88 -6.43 -0.64 3.00
C ILE A 88 -7.75 -1.41 3.10
N LEU A 89 -8.69 -0.83 3.85
CA LEU A 89 -10.08 -1.25 3.84
C LEU A 89 -10.85 -0.36 2.88
N VAL A 90 -11.46 -0.95 1.86
CA VAL A 90 -12.36 -0.29 0.92
C VAL A 90 -13.81 -0.51 1.33
N THR A 91 -14.54 0.59 1.43
CA THR A 91 -15.96 0.64 1.79
C THR A 91 -16.73 1.19 0.60
N ARG A 92 -17.76 0.48 0.17
CA ARG A 92 -18.66 0.92 -0.89
C ARG A 92 -19.88 1.60 -0.29
N SER A 93 -20.18 2.80 -0.73
CA SER A 93 -21.43 3.50 -0.43
C SER A 93 -22.57 2.96 -1.30
N ALA A 94 -23.81 3.04 -0.80
CA ALA A 94 -25.02 2.65 -1.54
C ALA A 94 -25.20 3.38 -2.88
N THR A 95 -24.60 4.57 -3.01
CA THR A 95 -24.60 5.41 -4.22
C THR A 95 -23.53 5.02 -5.25
N GLY A 96 -22.74 3.97 -5.01
CA GLY A 96 -21.67 3.53 -5.92
C GLY A 96 -20.34 4.28 -5.76
N SER A 97 -20.20 5.10 -4.70
CA SER A 97 -18.91 5.65 -4.29
C SER A 97 -18.08 4.60 -3.55
N LEU A 98 -16.77 4.67 -3.71
CA LEU A 98 -15.82 3.77 -3.04
C LEU A 98 -14.86 4.66 -2.25
N THR A 99 -14.82 4.46 -0.94
CA THR A 99 -13.92 5.16 -0.01
C THR A 99 -12.98 4.15 0.61
N TRP A 100 -11.80 4.59 1.04
CA TRP A 100 -10.84 3.69 1.67
C TRP A 100 -10.22 4.31 2.92
N LYS A 101 -9.74 3.45 3.82
CA LYS A 101 -8.95 3.85 5.00
C LYS A 101 -7.80 2.88 5.22
N ALA A 102 -6.72 3.36 5.83
CA ALA A 102 -5.64 2.50 6.30
C ALA A 102 -6.14 1.55 7.41
N MET A 103 -5.62 0.32 7.42
CA MET A 103 -5.83 -0.67 8.48
C MET A 103 -4.60 -0.82 9.36
#